data_AF-A0A4P9UQ32-F1
#
_entry.id   AF-A0A4P9UQ32-F1
#
_cell.length_a   1.000
_cell.length_b   1.000
_cell.length_c   1.000
_cell.angle_alpha   90.00
_cell.angle_beta   90.00
_cell.angle_gamma   90.00
#
_symmetry.space_group_name_H-M   'P 1'
#
loop_
_entity.id
_entity.type
_entity.pdbx_description
1 polymer ?
#
loop_
_entity_poly.entity_id
_entity_poly.type
_entity_poly.pdbx_seq_one_letter_code
_entity_poly.pdbx_strand_id
1 'polypeptide(L)'
;MDSVFVIKDILTTEQVASICNNLNQVEFDDGKVTAAGMAKAVKNNQQVMVDKVPDLMPLLSKAIMANPLFNAVTMPRAIVNVMLSRYQPGMEYGTHTDSAIMPGGNRADISFTLFLSSPDAYEGGDLVLETALGEQRIRLNAGSLILYPTGELHRVSPVTRGERIVIVGWIQSRIRDSRKRQILLDLDSARKHYLEKVGHDRTVDIMLKTSMNLRRMWDE
;
A
#
# COMPACT_ATOMS: atom_id res chain seq x y z
N MET A 1 13.28 1.33 12.71
CA MET A 1 12.94 0.65 11.45
C MET A 1 11.50 1.03 11.16
N ASP A 2 11.22 1.61 10.01
CA ASP A 2 9.85 1.99 9.68
C ASP A 2 9.04 0.73 9.40
N SER A 3 7.85 0.63 10.00
CA SER A 3 7.08 -0.60 10.07
C SER A 3 6.44 -0.96 8.73
N VAL A 4 6.57 -2.22 8.31
CA VAL A 4 5.85 -2.83 7.18
C VAL A 4 4.62 -3.56 7.73
N PHE A 5 3.47 -3.39 7.09
CA PHE A 5 2.22 -4.04 7.50
C PHE A 5 1.59 -4.82 6.36
N VAL A 6 1.03 -5.99 6.67
CA VAL A 6 0.26 -6.81 5.73
C VAL A 6 -1.18 -6.89 6.21
N ILE A 7 -2.11 -6.59 5.31
CA ILE A 7 -3.54 -6.75 5.50
C ILE A 7 -4.00 -7.84 4.53
N LYS A 8 -4.32 -9.01 5.07
CA LYS A 8 -4.80 -10.14 4.28
C LYS A 8 -6.25 -9.92 3.87
N ASP A 9 -6.60 -10.42 2.69
CA ASP A 9 -7.98 -10.55 2.22
C ASP A 9 -8.78 -9.23 2.31
N ILE A 10 -8.12 -8.10 1.99
CA ILE A 10 -8.77 -6.79 1.96
C ILE A 10 -9.77 -6.68 0.80
N LEU A 11 -9.52 -7.43 -0.28
CA LEU A 11 -10.50 -7.75 -1.30
C LEU A 11 -10.84 -9.23 -1.25
N THR A 12 -12.11 -9.56 -1.46
CA THR A 12 -12.55 -10.96 -1.58
C THR A 12 -12.11 -11.55 -2.92
N THR A 13 -12.09 -12.88 -3.00
CA THR A 13 -11.78 -13.60 -4.24
C THR A 13 -12.70 -13.18 -5.40
N GLU A 14 -13.98 -12.94 -5.12
CA GLU A 14 -14.97 -12.49 -6.12
C GLU A 14 -14.66 -11.08 -6.61
N GLN A 15 -14.27 -10.18 -5.70
CA GLN A 15 -13.85 -8.82 -6.07
C GLN A 15 -12.59 -8.86 -6.93
N VAL A 16 -11.59 -9.64 -6.55
CA VAL A 16 -10.36 -9.82 -7.34
C VAL A 16 -10.70 -10.36 -8.74
N ALA A 17 -11.51 -11.43 -8.83
CA ALA A 17 -11.90 -12.01 -10.10
C ALA A 17 -12.66 -11.00 -10.98
N SER A 18 -13.58 -10.22 -10.41
CA SER A 18 -14.30 -9.17 -11.13
C SER A 18 -13.35 -8.10 -11.69
N ILE A 19 -12.34 -7.70 -10.90
CA ILE A 19 -11.33 -6.73 -11.36
C ILE A 19 -10.54 -7.34 -12.52
N CYS A 20 -10.01 -8.54 -12.36
CA CYS A 20 -9.20 -9.22 -13.37
C CYS A 20 -9.96 -9.44 -14.69
N ASN A 21 -11.25 -9.80 -14.63
CA ASN A 21 -12.08 -10.00 -15.83
C ASN A 21 -12.25 -8.70 -16.64
N ASN A 22 -12.32 -7.56 -15.97
CA ASN A 22 -12.47 -6.25 -16.63
C ASN A 22 -11.16 -5.77 -17.28
N LEU A 23 -9.99 -6.31 -16.90
CA LEU A 23 -8.70 -5.87 -17.44
C LEU A 23 -8.51 -6.18 -18.92
N ASN A 24 -9.23 -7.16 -19.47
CA ASN A 24 -9.18 -7.47 -20.90
C ASN A 24 -9.69 -6.32 -21.78
N GLN A 25 -10.45 -5.39 -21.22
CA GLN A 25 -11.01 -4.24 -21.93
C GLN A 25 -10.23 -2.95 -21.68
N VAL A 26 -9.13 -3.02 -20.92
CA VAL A 26 -8.34 -1.86 -20.51
C VAL A 26 -7.02 -1.85 -21.27
N GLU A 27 -6.74 -0.74 -21.94
CA GLU A 27 -5.44 -0.51 -22.56
C GLU A 27 -4.44 -0.03 -21.50
N PHE A 28 -3.25 -0.63 -21.50
CA PHE A 28 -2.17 -0.25 -20.59
C PHE A 28 -1.12 0.56 -21.34
N ASP A 29 -0.67 1.62 -20.70
CA ASP A 29 0.42 2.47 -21.14
C ASP A 29 1.79 1.86 -20.73
N ASP A 30 2.87 2.26 -21.42
CA ASP A 30 4.24 1.97 -20.95
C ASP A 30 4.47 2.66 -19.59
N GLY A 31 4.81 1.88 -18.56
CA GLY A 31 4.98 2.41 -17.22
C GLY A 31 6.15 3.38 -17.07
N LYS A 32 7.07 3.49 -18.05
CA LYS A 32 8.08 4.56 -18.10
C LYS A 32 7.48 5.96 -18.17
N VAL A 33 6.22 6.09 -18.61
CA VAL A 33 5.52 7.39 -18.66
C VAL A 33 5.29 7.97 -17.27
N THR A 34 5.09 7.11 -16.26
CA THR A 34 4.79 7.53 -14.88
C THR A 34 6.01 7.56 -13.96
N ALA A 35 7.18 7.13 -14.45
CA ALA A 35 8.42 7.18 -13.68
C ALA A 35 9.14 8.53 -13.87
N ALA A 36 9.73 9.03 -12.78
CA ALA A 36 10.51 10.26 -12.79
C ALA A 36 12.02 9.97 -12.68
N GLY A 37 12.83 10.83 -13.30
CA GLY A 37 14.29 10.82 -13.15
C GLY A 37 14.93 9.47 -13.50
N MET A 38 15.83 9.00 -12.62
CA MET A 38 16.60 7.76 -12.82
C MET A 38 15.72 6.51 -12.82
N ALA A 39 14.58 6.53 -12.12
CA ALA A 39 13.70 5.38 -12.01
C ALA A 39 13.13 4.96 -13.38
N LYS A 40 13.00 5.92 -14.31
CA LYS A 40 12.53 5.66 -15.68
C LYS A 40 13.45 4.72 -16.47
N ALA A 41 14.76 4.77 -16.21
CA ALA A 41 15.74 3.93 -16.91
C ALA A 41 15.67 2.47 -16.48
N VAL A 42 15.20 2.20 -15.26
CA VAL A 42 15.12 0.86 -14.67
C VAL A 42 13.71 0.29 -14.64
N LYS A 43 12.73 0.97 -15.24
CA LYS A 43 11.33 0.54 -15.28
C LYS A 43 10.99 -0.10 -16.61
N ASN A 44 10.50 -1.34 -16.56
CA ASN A 44 9.96 -2.05 -17.70
C ASN A 44 8.69 -2.78 -17.27
N ASN A 45 7.54 -2.09 -17.33
CA ASN A 45 6.24 -2.66 -17.01
C ASN A 45 5.14 -1.92 -17.76
N GLN A 46 3.90 -2.35 -17.55
CA GLN A 46 2.72 -1.71 -18.11
C GLN A 46 1.86 -1.16 -16.98
N GLN A 47 1.27 0.02 -17.18
CA GLN A 47 0.44 0.67 -16.16
C GLN A 47 -0.80 1.35 -16.75
N VAL A 48 -1.83 1.44 -15.92
CA VAL A 48 -3.02 2.23 -16.21
C VAL A 48 -3.48 2.89 -14.92
N MET A 49 -3.89 4.15 -15.01
CA MET A 49 -4.49 4.85 -13.87
C MET A 49 -5.82 4.20 -13.50
N VAL A 50 -6.08 4.04 -12.20
CA VAL A 50 -7.27 3.32 -11.72
C VAL A 50 -8.58 4.03 -12.07
N ASP A 51 -8.56 5.34 -12.28
CA ASP A 51 -9.71 6.14 -12.75
C ASP A 51 -10.14 5.82 -14.19
N LYS A 52 -9.23 5.30 -15.01
CA LYS A 52 -9.53 4.79 -16.36
C LYS A 52 -10.15 3.39 -16.33
N VAL A 53 -10.17 2.71 -15.18
CA VAL A 53 -10.75 1.37 -15.03
C VAL A 53 -12.14 1.51 -14.38
N PRO A 54 -13.22 1.14 -15.07
CA PRO A 54 -14.58 1.27 -14.54
C PRO A 54 -14.75 0.63 -13.16
N ASP A 55 -15.39 1.36 -12.27
CA ASP A 55 -15.76 0.96 -10.90
C ASP A 55 -14.61 0.56 -9.95
N LEU A 56 -13.36 0.61 -10.40
CA LEU A 56 -12.21 0.14 -9.61
C LEU A 56 -11.89 1.08 -8.44
N MET A 57 -11.84 2.41 -8.67
CA MET A 57 -11.52 3.36 -7.60
C MET A 57 -12.58 3.36 -6.48
N PRO A 58 -13.90 3.39 -6.76
CA PRO A 58 -14.93 3.30 -5.73
C PRO A 58 -14.87 1.98 -4.95
N LEU A 59 -14.67 0.85 -5.63
CA LEU A 59 -14.54 -0.46 -4.99
C LEU A 59 -13.33 -0.51 -4.07
N LEU A 60 -12.17 -0.08 -4.56
CA LEU A 60 -10.92 -0.05 -3.79
C LEU A 60 -11.06 0.85 -2.57
N SER A 61 -11.51 2.09 -2.77
CA SER A 61 -11.70 3.08 -1.69
C SER A 61 -12.63 2.53 -0.61
N LYS A 62 -13.77 1.94 -1.00
CA LYS A 62 -14.71 1.32 -0.06
C LYS A 62 -14.05 0.19 0.74
N ALA A 63 -13.31 -0.69 0.08
CA ALA A 63 -12.67 -1.84 0.74
C ALA A 63 -11.58 -1.40 1.73
N ILE A 64 -10.66 -0.53 1.32
CA ILE A 64 -9.55 -0.12 2.17
C ILE A 64 -10.00 0.79 3.32
N MET A 65 -10.95 1.69 3.08
CA MET A 65 -11.47 2.59 4.11
C MET A 65 -12.37 1.86 5.12
N ALA A 66 -12.97 0.72 4.75
CA ALA A 66 -13.70 -0.12 5.69
C ALA A 66 -12.78 -0.92 6.64
N ASN A 67 -11.48 -1.05 6.34
CA ASN A 67 -10.56 -1.85 7.13
C ASN A 67 -10.00 -1.07 8.35
N PRO A 68 -10.25 -1.51 9.60
CA PRO A 68 -9.79 -0.77 10.78
C PRO A 68 -8.27 -0.70 10.92
N LEU A 69 -7.55 -1.76 10.52
CA LEU A 69 -6.09 -1.79 10.58
C LEU A 69 -5.48 -0.82 9.57
N PHE A 70 -6.02 -0.77 8.34
CA PHE A 70 -5.60 0.21 7.32
C PHE A 70 -5.71 1.64 7.87
N ASN A 71 -6.86 2.00 8.44
CA ASN A 71 -7.07 3.33 9.01
C ASN A 71 -6.15 3.62 10.20
N ALA A 72 -5.93 2.64 11.07
CA ALA A 72 -5.08 2.80 12.25
C ALA A 72 -3.60 2.99 11.89
N VAL A 73 -3.11 2.24 10.89
CA VAL A 73 -1.70 2.30 10.44
C VAL A 73 -1.44 3.54 9.58
N THR A 74 -2.34 3.84 8.63
CA THR A 74 -2.06 4.84 7.60
C THR A 74 -2.54 6.24 7.96
N MET A 75 -3.61 6.34 8.75
CA MET A 75 -4.25 7.61 9.15
C MET A 75 -4.41 8.55 7.94
N PRO A 76 -5.13 8.11 6.90
CA PRO A 76 -5.02 8.69 5.57
C PRO A 76 -5.60 10.11 5.56
N ARG A 77 -4.83 11.05 5.00
CA ARG A 77 -5.31 12.36 4.57
C ARG A 77 -5.76 12.31 3.12
N ALA A 78 -4.97 11.66 2.27
CA ALA A 78 -5.26 11.47 0.85
C ALA A 78 -4.67 10.14 0.36
N ILE A 79 -5.36 9.51 -0.58
CA ILE A 79 -4.88 8.35 -1.35
C ILE A 79 -4.69 8.83 -2.77
N VAL A 80 -3.48 8.71 -3.30
CA VAL A 80 -3.06 9.44 -4.50
C VAL A 80 -2.33 8.54 -5.47
N ASN A 81 -2.42 8.90 -6.76
CA ASN A 81 -1.70 8.27 -7.86
C ASN A 81 -1.88 6.75 -7.92
N VAL A 82 -3.10 6.28 -7.68
CA VAL A 82 -3.39 4.84 -7.69
C VAL A 82 -3.38 4.32 -9.13
N MET A 83 -2.57 3.29 -9.36
CA MET A 83 -2.35 2.67 -10.65
C MET A 83 -2.48 1.16 -10.56
N LEU A 84 -2.99 0.55 -11.62
CA LEU A 84 -2.86 -0.87 -11.84
C LEU A 84 -1.60 -1.12 -12.66
N SER A 85 -0.74 -2.03 -12.18
CA SER A 85 0.54 -2.38 -12.80
C SER A 85 0.55 -3.84 -13.21
N ARG A 86 1.00 -4.10 -14.43
CA ARG A 86 1.13 -5.43 -15.02
C ARG A 86 2.58 -5.70 -15.42
N TYR A 87 3.06 -6.90 -15.09
CA TYR A 87 4.39 -7.40 -15.42
C TYR A 87 4.26 -8.77 -16.06
N GLN A 88 4.83 -8.92 -17.24
CA GLN A 88 4.90 -10.15 -18.04
C GLN A 88 6.35 -10.64 -18.12
N PRO A 89 6.64 -11.83 -18.70
CA PRO A 89 8.01 -12.33 -18.78
C PRO A 89 8.99 -11.30 -19.38
N GLY A 90 10.10 -11.04 -18.68
CA GLY A 90 11.11 -10.03 -19.04
C GLY A 90 10.82 -8.62 -18.52
N MET A 91 9.66 -8.37 -17.91
CA MET A 91 9.33 -7.10 -17.25
C MET A 91 9.85 -7.07 -15.80
N GLU A 92 10.28 -5.90 -15.38
CA GLU A 92 10.82 -5.64 -14.04
C GLU A 92 10.69 -4.15 -13.67
N TYR A 93 11.01 -3.83 -12.43
CA TYR A 93 11.29 -2.44 -12.05
C TYR A 93 12.47 -2.43 -11.09
N GLY A 94 13.64 -2.06 -11.58
CA GLY A 94 14.89 -2.09 -10.82
C GLY A 94 14.90 -1.18 -9.60
N THR A 95 15.97 -1.26 -8.80
CA THR A 95 16.09 -0.56 -7.52
C THR A 95 15.89 0.94 -7.67
N HIS A 96 14.94 1.49 -6.91
CA HIS A 96 14.63 2.91 -6.86
C HIS A 96 14.01 3.29 -5.51
N THR A 97 13.88 4.60 -5.30
CA THR A 97 12.97 5.20 -4.32
C THR A 97 11.91 5.97 -5.10
N ASP A 98 10.71 6.04 -4.55
CA ASP A 98 9.64 6.86 -5.13
C ASP A 98 9.88 8.35 -4.88
N SER A 99 9.19 9.20 -5.66
CA SER A 99 9.18 10.65 -5.45
C SER A 99 8.59 11.01 -4.09
N ALA A 100 9.25 11.90 -3.35
CA ALA A 100 8.74 12.37 -2.05
C ALA A 100 7.39 13.11 -2.16
N ILE A 101 7.15 13.78 -3.29
CA ILE A 101 5.92 14.52 -3.61
C ILE A 101 5.33 13.95 -4.89
N MET A 102 4.06 13.54 -4.82
CA MET A 102 3.30 13.01 -5.94
C MET A 102 2.69 14.14 -6.80
N PRO A 103 2.37 13.86 -8.08
CA PRO A 103 1.55 14.77 -8.89
C PRO A 103 0.30 15.22 -8.11
N GLY A 104 0.06 16.54 -8.07
CA GLY A 104 -0.98 17.14 -7.23
C GLY A 104 -0.49 17.64 -5.87
N GLY A 105 0.81 17.52 -5.56
CA GLY A 105 1.44 18.15 -4.40
C GLY A 105 1.33 17.37 -3.09
N ASN A 106 0.81 16.15 -3.13
CA ASN A 106 0.65 15.31 -1.94
C ASN A 106 1.98 14.66 -1.56
N ARG A 107 2.29 14.63 -0.28
CA ARG A 107 3.47 13.92 0.24
C ARG A 107 3.21 12.42 0.21
N ALA A 108 4.18 11.64 -0.25
CA ALA A 108 4.08 10.19 -0.27
C ALA A 108 4.70 9.59 1.00
N ASP A 109 3.90 9.44 2.06
CA ASP A 109 4.39 8.90 3.34
C ASP A 109 4.45 7.37 3.35
N ILE A 110 3.46 6.73 2.73
CA ILE A 110 3.29 5.28 2.73
C ILE A 110 2.95 4.84 1.32
N SER A 111 3.72 3.88 0.80
CA SER A 111 3.40 3.13 -0.41
C SER A 111 2.54 1.93 -0.06
N PHE A 112 1.62 1.58 -0.95
CA PHE A 112 0.89 0.32 -0.84
C PHE A 112 0.96 -0.51 -2.11
N THR A 113 0.85 -1.81 -1.96
CA THR A 113 0.69 -2.75 -3.07
C THR A 113 -0.38 -3.76 -2.71
N LEU A 114 -1.46 -3.78 -3.48
CA LEU A 114 -2.54 -4.76 -3.40
C LEU A 114 -2.34 -5.78 -4.52
N PHE A 115 -2.19 -7.04 -4.14
CA PHE A 115 -1.93 -8.13 -5.09
C PHE A 115 -3.24 -8.58 -5.76
N LEU A 116 -3.25 -8.71 -7.08
CA LEU A 116 -4.38 -9.26 -7.84
C LEU A 116 -4.05 -10.62 -8.46
N SER A 117 -2.78 -10.89 -8.78
CA SER A 117 -2.30 -12.23 -9.15
C SER A 117 -1.94 -13.06 -7.93
N SER A 118 -2.34 -14.33 -7.92
CA SER A 118 -1.83 -15.32 -6.96
C SER A 118 -0.32 -15.50 -7.09
N PRO A 119 0.43 -15.72 -5.99
CA PRO A 119 1.87 -16.00 -6.04
C PRO A 119 2.19 -17.31 -6.81
N ASP A 120 1.23 -18.21 -7.02
CA ASP A 120 1.48 -19.42 -7.81
C ASP A 120 1.27 -19.17 -9.33
N ALA A 121 0.69 -18.03 -9.71
CA ALA A 121 0.38 -17.70 -11.11
C ALA A 121 1.56 -17.10 -11.89
N TYR A 122 2.67 -16.79 -11.22
CA TYR A 122 3.87 -16.24 -11.84
C TYR A 122 5.16 -16.73 -11.15
N GLU A 123 6.30 -16.62 -11.82
CA GLU A 123 7.64 -16.81 -11.24
C GLU A 123 8.43 -15.51 -11.26
N GLY A 124 9.23 -15.27 -10.22
CA GLY A 124 9.86 -13.97 -9.97
C GLY A 124 8.83 -12.92 -9.55
N GLY A 125 8.99 -11.67 -10.00
CA GLY A 125 8.02 -10.60 -9.70
C GLY A 125 7.92 -10.21 -8.22
N ASP A 126 8.88 -10.61 -7.38
CA ASP A 126 8.89 -10.23 -5.97
C ASP A 126 8.95 -8.71 -5.82
N LEU A 127 8.11 -8.15 -4.93
CA LEU A 127 8.42 -6.84 -4.36
C LEU A 127 9.58 -7.05 -3.40
N VAL A 128 10.73 -6.48 -3.71
CA VAL A 128 11.91 -6.54 -2.84
C VAL A 128 12.06 -5.19 -2.15
N LEU A 129 12.02 -5.21 -0.82
CA LEU A 129 12.30 -4.05 0.03
C LEU A 129 13.71 -4.19 0.60
N GLU A 130 14.56 -3.18 0.45
CA GLU A 130 15.85 -3.13 1.12
C GLU A 130 15.64 -2.58 2.52
N THR A 131 16.04 -3.36 3.52
CA THR A 131 15.86 -3.00 4.93
C THR A 131 17.20 -3.05 5.65
N ALA A 132 17.28 -2.49 6.86
CA ALA A 132 18.50 -2.60 7.68
C ALA A 132 18.88 -4.04 8.05
N LEU A 133 17.97 -5.01 7.89
CA LEU A 133 18.23 -6.45 8.10
C LEU A 133 18.54 -7.20 6.79
N GLY A 134 18.67 -6.48 5.68
CA GLY A 134 18.83 -7.03 4.33
C GLY A 134 17.54 -6.99 3.50
N GLU A 135 17.60 -7.61 2.33
CA GLU A 135 16.48 -7.64 1.39
C GLU A 135 15.33 -8.53 1.89
N GLN A 136 14.12 -7.99 1.86
CA GLN A 136 12.89 -8.72 2.12
C GLN A 136 12.14 -8.91 0.81
N ARG A 137 11.90 -10.16 0.41
CA ARG A 137 11.18 -10.53 -0.82
C ARG A 137 9.73 -10.84 -0.49
N ILE A 138 8.81 -10.18 -1.17
CA ILE A 138 7.40 -10.17 -0.79
C ILE A 138 6.54 -10.55 -1.98
N ARG A 139 5.76 -11.62 -1.77
CA ARG A 139 4.67 -12.07 -2.62
C ARG A 139 3.51 -12.45 -1.71
N LEU A 140 2.34 -11.85 -1.92
CA LEU A 140 1.16 -12.10 -1.11
C LEU A 140 0.06 -12.74 -1.97
N ASN A 141 -0.87 -13.42 -1.29
CA ASN A 141 -2.08 -13.93 -1.93
C ASN A 141 -2.86 -12.78 -2.59
N ALA A 142 -3.55 -13.11 -3.69
CA ALA A 142 -4.44 -12.16 -4.33
C ALA A 142 -5.49 -11.65 -3.33
N GLY A 143 -5.80 -10.36 -3.40
CA GLY A 143 -6.66 -9.68 -2.44
C GLY A 143 -5.96 -9.22 -1.16
N SER A 144 -4.68 -9.53 -0.97
CA SER A 144 -3.89 -9.02 0.17
C SER A 144 -3.13 -7.74 -0.18
N LEU A 145 -3.00 -6.84 0.79
CA LEU A 145 -2.35 -5.55 0.67
C LEU A 145 -1.14 -5.45 1.61
N ILE A 146 -0.04 -4.90 1.10
CA ILE A 146 1.12 -4.49 1.90
C ILE A 146 1.18 -2.96 1.98
N LEU A 147 1.57 -2.45 3.14
CA LEU A 147 1.89 -1.06 3.43
C LEU A 147 3.36 -0.99 3.82
N TYR A 148 4.11 -0.07 3.23
CA TYR A 148 5.52 0.13 3.53
C TYR A 148 5.91 1.61 3.38
N PRO A 149 7.02 2.03 4.01
CA PRO A 149 7.48 3.41 3.95
C PRO A 149 7.98 3.72 2.54
N THR A 150 7.48 4.81 1.95
CA THR A 150 7.79 5.18 0.55
C THR A 150 9.28 5.43 0.31
N GLY A 151 10.00 5.91 1.33
CA GLY A 151 11.40 6.33 1.22
C GLY A 151 12.42 5.19 1.21
N GLU A 152 11.98 3.94 1.37
CA GLU A 152 12.88 2.78 1.33
C GLU A 152 13.19 2.38 -0.11
N LEU A 153 14.44 1.95 -0.34
CA LEU A 153 14.83 1.38 -1.62
C LEU A 153 14.05 0.10 -1.88
N HIS A 154 13.50 -0.01 -3.07
CA HIS A 154 12.74 -1.17 -3.47
C HIS A 154 12.80 -1.44 -4.96
N ARG A 155 12.41 -2.66 -5.33
CA ARG A 155 12.33 -3.11 -6.73
C ARG A 155 11.25 -4.16 -6.91
N VAL A 156 10.87 -4.40 -8.16
CA VAL A 156 10.13 -5.59 -8.59
C VAL A 156 11.09 -6.46 -9.37
N SER A 157 11.39 -7.66 -8.84
CA SER A 157 12.26 -8.63 -9.53
C SER A 157 11.68 -9.01 -10.90
N PRO A 158 12.51 -9.40 -11.89
CA PRO A 158 12.02 -9.85 -13.18
C PRO A 158 10.95 -10.92 -13.05
N VAL A 159 9.85 -10.77 -13.78
CA VAL A 159 8.91 -11.88 -14.00
C VAL A 159 9.51 -12.79 -15.07
N THR A 160 9.61 -14.09 -14.79
CA THR A 160 10.17 -15.08 -15.73
C THR A 160 9.10 -15.96 -16.37
N ARG A 161 7.96 -16.14 -15.68
CA ARG A 161 6.79 -16.88 -16.18
C ARG A 161 5.50 -16.27 -15.64
N GLY A 162 4.42 -16.36 -16.41
CA GLY A 162 3.09 -15.91 -15.99
C GLY A 162 2.95 -14.40 -15.97
N GLU A 163 1.94 -13.91 -15.25
CA GLU A 163 1.62 -12.48 -15.19
C GLU A 163 1.37 -12.02 -13.76
N ARG A 164 2.09 -10.97 -13.36
CA ARG A 164 1.91 -10.28 -12.07
C ARG A 164 1.12 -9.01 -12.28
N ILE A 165 -0.08 -8.97 -11.70
CA ILE A 165 -0.95 -7.82 -11.68
C ILE A 165 -1.11 -7.34 -10.23
N VAL A 166 -0.92 -6.04 -10.01
CA VAL A 166 -1.08 -5.40 -8.70
C VAL A 166 -1.72 -4.03 -8.85
N ILE A 167 -2.35 -3.53 -7.80
CA ILE A 167 -2.67 -2.11 -7.65
C ILE A 167 -1.64 -1.50 -6.73
N VAL A 168 -0.99 -0.43 -7.18
CA VAL A 168 -0.04 0.36 -6.39
C VAL A 168 -0.61 1.76 -6.18
N GLY A 169 -0.22 2.40 -5.10
CA GLY A 169 -0.55 3.79 -4.86
C GLY A 169 0.12 4.30 -3.60
N TRP A 170 -0.11 5.57 -3.31
CA TRP A 170 0.52 6.23 -2.18
C TRP A 170 -0.50 6.90 -1.29
N ILE A 171 -0.11 7.08 -0.03
CA ILE A 171 -0.94 7.69 0.98
C ILE A 171 -0.16 8.86 1.57
N GLN A 172 -0.79 10.04 1.55
CA GLN A 172 -0.41 11.10 2.46
C GLN A 172 -1.06 10.81 3.79
N SER A 173 -0.26 10.56 4.82
CA SER A 173 -0.77 10.40 6.17
C SER A 173 -1.02 11.77 6.78
N ARG A 174 -2.02 11.86 7.66
CA ARG A 174 -2.17 12.99 8.59
C ARG A 174 -0.95 13.13 9.49
N ILE A 175 -0.27 12.03 9.80
CA ILE A 175 0.88 12.02 10.70
C ILE A 175 2.12 11.67 9.87
N ARG A 176 2.93 12.66 9.51
CA ARG A 176 4.13 12.46 8.65
C ARG A 176 5.15 11.49 9.22
N ASP A 177 5.48 11.63 10.51
CA ASP A 177 6.52 10.82 11.15
C ASP A 177 6.00 9.41 11.43
N SER A 178 6.65 8.40 10.85
CA SER A 178 6.34 6.97 11.03
C SER A 178 6.36 6.54 12.49
N ARG A 179 7.28 7.09 13.30
CA ARG A 179 7.41 6.76 14.73
C ARG A 179 6.23 7.28 15.52
N LYS A 180 5.72 8.46 15.17
CA LYS A 180 4.49 9.02 15.76
C LYS A 180 3.27 8.18 15.40
N ARG A 181 3.19 7.67 14.16
CA ARG A 181 2.15 6.71 13.75
C ARG A 181 2.22 5.43 14.57
N GLN A 182 3.42 4.87 14.76
CA GLN A 182 3.62 3.66 15.56
C GLN A 182 3.19 3.87 17.02
N ILE A 183 3.57 4.98 17.66
CA ILE A 183 3.14 5.29 19.04
C ILE A 183 1.61 5.34 19.15
N LEU A 184 0.93 5.96 18.19
CA LEU A 184 -0.54 6.02 18.16
C LEU A 184 -1.18 4.65 17.94
N LEU A 185 -0.56 3.77 17.14
CA LEU A 185 -1.02 2.40 16.91
C LEU A 185 -0.86 1.54 18.18
N ASP A 186 0.26 1.67 18.88
CA ASP A 186 0.54 0.95 20.13
C ASP A 186 -0.45 1.38 21.22
N LEU A 187 -0.72 2.69 21.35
CA LEU A 187 -1.71 3.22 22.28
C LEU A 187 -3.13 2.74 21.97
N ASP A 188 -3.53 2.67 20.70
CA ASP A 188 -4.85 2.15 20.33
C ASP A 188 -4.98 0.65 20.61
N SER A 189 -3.91 -0.12 20.35
CA SER A 189 -3.84 -1.55 20.65
C SER A 189 -3.94 -1.80 22.16
N ALA A 190 -3.18 -1.08 22.97
CA ALA A 190 -3.23 -1.17 24.43
C ALA A 190 -4.62 -0.80 24.98
N ARG A 191 -5.23 0.27 24.45
CA ARG A 191 -6.58 0.71 24.84
C ARG A 191 -7.64 -0.33 24.50
N LYS A 192 -7.61 -0.90 23.29
CA LYS A 192 -8.54 -1.96 22.85
C LYS A 192 -8.40 -3.21 23.73
N HIS A 193 -7.16 -3.64 23.97
CA HIS A 193 -6.88 -4.78 24.83
C HIS A 193 -7.41 -4.58 26.26
N TYR A 194 -7.18 -3.38 26.84
CA TYR A 194 -7.72 -3.05 28.15
C TYR A 194 -9.25 -3.09 28.17
N LEU A 195 -9.90 -2.47 27.18
CA LEU A 195 -11.36 -2.43 27.06
C LEU A 195 -11.96 -3.84 26.95
N GLU A 196 -11.32 -4.74 26.20
CA GLU A 196 -11.75 -6.14 26.06
C GLU A 196 -11.60 -6.95 27.35
N LYS A 197 -10.54 -6.71 28.14
CA LYS A 197 -10.22 -7.49 29.33
C LYS A 197 -10.89 -6.98 30.61
N VAL A 198 -11.00 -5.67 30.77
CA VAL A 198 -11.47 -5.01 32.00
C VAL A 198 -12.84 -4.36 31.82
N GLY A 199 -13.15 -3.92 30.60
CA GLY A 199 -14.36 -3.17 30.31
C GLY A 199 -14.14 -1.65 30.35
N HIS A 200 -15.26 -0.92 30.34
CA HIS A 200 -15.25 0.53 30.25
C HIS A 200 -15.12 1.18 31.64
N ASP A 201 -14.08 1.98 31.84
CA ASP A 201 -13.84 2.74 33.07
C ASP A 201 -13.12 4.09 32.81
N ARG A 202 -12.71 4.77 33.87
CA ARG A 202 -11.96 6.03 33.75
C ARG A 202 -10.59 5.87 33.05
N THR A 203 -9.98 4.70 33.13
CA THR A 203 -8.66 4.44 32.56
C THR A 203 -8.74 4.43 31.04
N VAL A 204 -9.71 3.73 30.46
CA VAL A 204 -9.89 3.71 28.99
C VAL A 204 -10.25 5.08 28.43
N ASP A 205 -11.01 5.90 29.17
CA ASP A 205 -11.31 7.29 28.83
C ASP A 205 -10.04 8.15 28.75
N ILE A 206 -9.12 7.98 29.71
CA ILE A 206 -7.85 8.72 29.73
C ILE A 206 -6.94 8.29 28.59
N MET A 207 -6.90 6.98 28.27
CA MET A 207 -6.16 6.46 27.11
C MET A 207 -6.72 7.06 25.81
N LEU A 208 -8.04 7.09 25.66
CA LEU A 208 -8.70 7.71 24.50
C LEU A 208 -8.37 9.21 24.44
N LYS A 209 -8.58 9.97 25.51
CA LYS A 209 -8.23 11.39 25.60
C LYS A 209 -6.79 11.66 25.17
N THR A 210 -5.85 10.86 25.68
CA THR A 210 -4.41 11.01 25.39
C THR A 210 -4.13 10.75 23.91
N SER A 211 -4.61 9.64 23.36
CA SER A 211 -4.42 9.32 21.94
C SER A 211 -5.04 10.38 21.02
N MET A 212 -6.21 10.93 21.37
CA MET A 212 -6.84 11.99 20.59
C MET A 212 -6.06 13.31 20.65
N ASN A 213 -5.50 13.67 21.80
CA ASN A 213 -4.66 14.85 21.91
C ASN A 213 -3.35 14.72 21.14
N LEU A 214 -2.70 13.55 21.18
CA LEU A 214 -1.52 13.30 20.36
C LEU A 214 -1.82 13.40 18.86
N ARG A 215 -2.97 12.88 18.40
CA ARG A 215 -3.41 13.08 17.01
C ARG A 215 -3.56 14.56 16.68
N ARG A 216 -4.23 15.35 17.52
CA ARG A 216 -4.36 16.81 17.30
C ARG A 216 -3.02 17.53 17.25
N MET A 217 -2.05 17.11 18.06
CA MET A 217 -0.71 17.71 18.09
C MET A 217 0.16 17.35 16.89
N TRP A 218 -0.13 16.23 16.22
CA TRP A 218 0.74 15.65 15.20
C TRP A 218 0.13 15.64 13.79
N ASP A 219 -1.14 16.03 13.63
CA ASP A 219 -1.81 16.18 12.33
C ASP A 219 -1.20 17.34 11.53
N GLU A 220 -0.81 17.07 10.29
CA GLU A 220 -0.30 18.03 9.29
C GLU A 220 -0.91 17.80 7.89
#